data_AF-A0AAW3UZV9-F1
#
_entry.id   AF-A0AAW3UZV9-F1
#
_cell.length_a   1.000
_cell.length_b   1.000
_cell.length_c   1.000
_cell.angle_alpha   90.00
_cell.angle_beta   90.00
_cell.angle_gamma   90.00
#
_symmetry.space_group_name_H-M   'P 1'
#
loop_
_entity.id
_entity.type
_entity.pdbx_description
1 polymer ?
#
loop_
_entity_poly.entity_id
_entity_poly.type
_entity_poly.pdbx_seq_one_letter_code
_entity_poly.pdbx_strand_id
1 'polypeptide(L)'
;MSDLHNDLVSLTGRVKGNFSGQYGTVSTQTLIQAGVFKGLGSFTSSGGGETVSVGGGYITVSPTMVHSPNDALQYRLNGLPDSACVPLIAGMQGVSAVVTVNSFIAKSPQLPFTPGNVQCGGDSNIVTFAIL
;
A
#
# COMPACT_ATOMS: atom_id res chain seq x y z
N MET A 1 -11.62 11.88 -5.29
CA MET A 1 -10.72 10.89 -4.67
C MET A 1 -11.02 9.54 -5.27
N SER A 2 -10.01 8.78 -5.69
CA SER A 2 -10.22 7.43 -6.23
C SER A 2 -10.73 6.49 -5.13
N ASP A 3 -11.65 5.58 -5.46
CA ASP A 3 -12.16 4.58 -4.52
C ASP A 3 -11.03 3.76 -3.89
N LEU A 4 -9.96 3.50 -4.67
CA LEU A 4 -8.75 2.82 -4.21
C LEU A 4 -8.06 3.53 -3.04
N HIS A 5 -8.00 4.85 -3.01
CA HIS A 5 -7.38 5.57 -1.90
C HIS A 5 -8.16 5.34 -0.60
N ASN A 6 -9.48 5.51 -0.63
CA ASN A 6 -10.34 5.35 0.53
C ASN A 6 -10.32 3.89 1.04
N ASP A 7 -10.34 2.93 0.13
CA ASP A 7 -10.26 1.52 0.47
C ASP A 7 -8.89 1.15 1.04
N LEU A 8 -7.80 1.73 0.52
CA LEU A 8 -6.46 1.49 1.07
C LEU A 8 -6.30 2.12 2.46
N VAL A 9 -6.84 3.31 2.71
CA VAL A 9 -6.87 3.91 4.06
C VAL A 9 -7.71 3.05 5.02
N SER A 10 -8.85 2.53 4.56
CA SER A 10 -9.69 1.64 5.35
C SER A 10 -8.97 0.31 5.66
N LEU A 11 -8.26 -0.24 4.68
CA LEU A 11 -7.44 -1.44 4.85
C LEU A 11 -6.38 -1.22 5.92
N THR A 12 -5.60 -0.14 5.83
CA THR A 12 -4.51 0.14 6.79
C THR A 12 -5.05 0.33 8.20
N GLY A 13 -6.18 1.02 8.35
CA GLY A 13 -6.88 1.15 9.63
C GLY A 13 -7.34 -0.19 10.22
N ARG A 14 -7.91 -1.07 9.39
CA ARG A 14 -8.33 -2.42 9.81
C ARG A 14 -7.13 -3.29 10.20
N VAL A 15 -6.06 -3.24 9.42
CA VAL A 15 -4.85 -4.01 9.71
C VAL A 15 -4.22 -3.54 11.02
N LYS A 16 -4.11 -2.23 11.22
CA LYS A 16 -3.64 -1.65 12.49
C LYS A 16 -4.50 -2.08 13.67
N GLY A 17 -5.83 -2.03 13.53
CA GLY A 17 -6.76 -2.46 14.58
C GLY A 17 -6.65 -3.95 14.94
N ASN A 18 -6.43 -4.82 13.95
CA ASN A 18 -6.41 -6.27 14.15
C ASN A 18 -5.02 -6.83 14.51
N PHE A 19 -3.94 -6.17 14.09
CA PHE A 19 -2.58 -6.71 14.14
C PHE A 19 -1.57 -5.79 14.84
N SER A 20 -2.01 -4.73 15.52
CA SER A 20 -1.13 -3.85 16.30
C SER A 20 -0.22 -4.65 17.25
N GLY A 21 1.10 -4.41 17.17
CA GLY A 21 2.10 -5.13 17.96
C GLY A 21 2.43 -6.55 17.48
N GLN A 22 1.82 -7.01 16.38
CA GLN A 22 2.00 -8.35 15.83
C GLN A 22 2.31 -8.35 14.33
N TYR A 23 2.77 -7.21 13.80
CA TYR A 23 3.06 -7.05 12.37
C TYR A 23 4.04 -8.09 11.83
N GLY A 24 4.93 -8.66 12.65
CA GLY A 24 5.83 -9.75 12.22
C GLY A 24 5.11 -11.02 11.74
N THR A 25 3.82 -11.17 12.05
CA THR A 25 2.99 -12.30 11.59
C THR A 25 2.17 -11.98 10.34
N VAL A 26 2.13 -10.70 9.93
CA VAL A 26 1.26 -10.23 8.87
C VAL A 26 1.84 -10.60 7.50
N SER A 27 1.00 -11.21 6.70
CA SER A 27 1.18 -11.43 5.27
C SER A 27 -0.14 -11.19 4.54
N THR A 28 -0.12 -10.97 3.23
CA THR A 28 -1.34 -10.90 2.40
C THR A 28 -2.30 -12.04 2.72
N GLN A 29 -1.79 -13.28 2.87
CA GLN A 29 -2.62 -14.45 3.14
C GLN A 29 -3.32 -14.36 4.51
N THR A 30 -2.61 -13.94 5.56
CA THR A 30 -3.22 -13.76 6.89
C THR A 30 -4.29 -12.66 6.89
N LEU A 31 -4.09 -11.61 6.08
CA LEU A 31 -5.07 -10.53 5.92
C LEU A 31 -6.32 -11.00 5.18
N ILE A 32 -6.17 -11.81 4.14
CA ILE A 32 -7.28 -12.45 3.43
C ILE A 32 -8.08 -13.34 4.40
N GLN A 33 -7.39 -14.19 5.18
CA GLN A 33 -8.02 -15.08 6.15
C GLN A 33 -8.74 -14.32 7.27
N ALA A 34 -8.17 -13.22 7.74
CA ALA A 34 -8.80 -12.31 8.70
C ALA A 34 -9.97 -11.49 8.09
N GLY A 35 -10.14 -11.54 6.77
CA GLY A 35 -11.22 -10.86 6.06
C GLY A 35 -11.09 -9.33 6.04
N VAL A 36 -9.89 -8.77 6.24
CA VAL A 36 -9.73 -7.29 6.30
C VAL A 36 -10.06 -6.60 4.98
N PHE A 37 -9.98 -7.33 3.85
CA PHE A 37 -10.36 -6.85 2.51
C PHE A 37 -11.88 -6.88 2.24
N LYS A 38 -12.69 -7.54 3.09
CA LYS A 38 -14.13 -7.69 2.85
C LYS A 38 -14.83 -6.34 2.79
N GLY A 39 -15.61 -6.12 1.73
CA GLY A 39 -16.37 -4.87 1.52
C GLY A 39 -15.53 -3.69 1.04
N LEU A 40 -14.25 -3.90 0.70
CA LEU A 40 -13.44 -2.90 0.02
C LEU A 40 -13.54 -3.14 -1.49
N GLY A 41 -14.35 -2.35 -2.19
CA GLY A 41 -14.71 -2.59 -3.60
C GLY A 41 -13.53 -2.50 -4.57
N SER A 42 -12.43 -1.88 -4.14
CA SER A 42 -11.22 -1.77 -4.94
C SER A 42 -10.39 -3.05 -4.98
N PHE A 43 -10.67 -4.04 -4.12
CA PHE A 43 -9.93 -5.28 -4.01
C PHE A 43 -10.82 -6.50 -4.30
N THR A 44 -10.30 -7.44 -5.06
CA THR A 44 -10.96 -8.73 -5.31
C THR A 44 -10.02 -9.88 -4.99
N SER A 45 -10.48 -10.80 -4.14
CA SER A 45 -9.74 -12.01 -3.80
C SER A 45 -9.62 -12.90 -5.03
N SER A 46 -8.39 -13.14 -5.48
CA SER A 46 -8.05 -14.17 -6.44
C SER A 46 -7.30 -15.29 -5.70
N GLY A 47 -7.39 -16.54 -6.17
CA GLY A 47 -6.84 -17.72 -5.47
C GLY A 47 -5.33 -17.70 -5.16
N GLY A 48 -4.59 -16.65 -5.54
CA GLY A 48 -3.19 -16.40 -5.21
C GLY A 48 -2.88 -15.02 -4.58
N GLY A 49 -3.88 -14.20 -4.27
CA GLY A 49 -3.70 -12.86 -3.68
C GLY A 49 -4.87 -11.90 -3.93
N GLU A 50 -4.79 -10.69 -3.38
CA GLU A 50 -5.78 -9.63 -3.63
C GLU A 50 -5.42 -8.84 -4.89
N THR A 51 -6.32 -8.85 -5.86
CA THR A 51 -6.20 -8.04 -7.08
C THR A 51 -6.71 -6.63 -6.83
N VAL A 52 -6.10 -5.66 -7.49
CA VAL A 52 -6.52 -4.26 -7.46
C VAL A 52 -7.37 -4.03 -8.71
N SER A 53 -8.63 -3.65 -8.52
CA SER A 53 -9.58 -3.36 -9.61
C SER A 53 -9.05 -2.34 -10.61
N VAL A 54 -8.29 -1.37 -10.13
CA VAL A 54 -7.64 -0.34 -10.94
C VAL A 54 -6.33 -0.90 -11.53
N GLY A 55 -6.29 -1.01 -12.86
CA GLY A 55 -5.12 -1.52 -13.60
C GLY A 55 -4.99 -3.05 -13.65
N GLY A 56 -5.85 -3.79 -12.94
CA GLY A 56 -5.85 -5.27 -12.94
C GLY A 56 -4.62 -5.89 -12.26
N GLY A 57 -3.89 -5.09 -11.48
CA GLY A 57 -2.71 -5.53 -10.75
C GLY A 57 -3.03 -6.23 -9.43
N TYR A 58 -2.06 -6.25 -8.51
CA TYR A 58 -2.19 -6.94 -7.23
C TYR A 58 -1.56 -6.14 -6.08
N ILE A 59 -2.09 -6.36 -4.88
CA ILE A 59 -1.55 -5.83 -3.64
C ILE A 59 -0.85 -6.94 -2.85
N THR A 60 0.36 -6.65 -2.38
CA THR A 60 1.04 -7.47 -1.38
C THR A 60 1.26 -6.68 -0.10
N VAL A 61 1.08 -7.36 1.04
CA VAL A 61 1.35 -6.80 2.36
C VAL A 61 2.32 -7.70 3.09
N SER A 62 3.39 -7.11 3.63
CA SER A 62 4.42 -7.83 4.39
C SER A 62 4.97 -6.98 5.53
N PRO A 63 5.59 -7.60 6.55
CA PRO A 63 6.27 -6.87 7.60
C PRO A 63 7.46 -6.13 7.01
N THR A 64 7.76 -4.96 7.56
CA THR A 64 8.94 -4.18 7.21
C THR A 64 9.47 -3.44 8.44
N MET A 65 10.51 -2.65 8.27
CA MET A 65 11.07 -1.80 9.32
C MET A 65 11.14 -0.35 8.86
N VAL A 66 10.70 0.56 9.73
CA VAL A 66 10.91 2.01 9.62
C VAL A 66 11.90 2.47 10.69
N HIS A 67 11.72 2.03 11.94
CA HIS A 67 12.61 2.32 13.07
C HIS A 67 13.18 1.04 13.71
N SER A 68 12.40 -0.04 13.76
CA SER A 68 12.76 -1.32 14.36
C SER A 68 12.13 -2.50 13.62
N PRO A 69 12.65 -3.74 13.75
CA PRO A 69 12.12 -4.88 13.01
C PRO A 69 10.62 -5.10 13.26
N ASN A 70 9.86 -5.26 12.17
CA ASN A 70 8.42 -5.50 12.20
C ASN A 70 7.61 -4.40 12.89
N ASP A 71 8.08 -3.15 12.90
CA ASP A 71 7.34 -2.02 13.44
C ASP A 71 6.38 -1.38 12.42
N ALA A 72 6.50 -1.76 11.15
CA ALA A 72 5.68 -1.27 10.07
C ALA A 72 5.24 -2.39 9.14
N LEU A 73 4.24 -2.09 8.32
CA LEU A 73 3.80 -2.92 7.22
C LEU A 73 4.03 -2.22 5.89
N GLN A 74 4.55 -2.98 4.94
CA GLN A 74 4.74 -2.56 3.57
C GLN A 74 3.55 -2.98 2.73
N TYR A 75 2.85 -2.01 2.15
CA TYR A 75 1.76 -2.21 1.19
C TYR A 75 2.30 -1.90 -0.20
N ARG A 76 2.43 -2.92 -1.05
CA ARG A 76 2.93 -2.80 -2.41
C ARG A 76 1.82 -3.06 -3.40
N LEU A 77 1.48 -2.06 -4.20
CA LEU A 77 0.55 -2.17 -5.33
C LEU A 77 1.37 -2.23 -6.62
N ASN A 78 1.06 -3.20 -7.48
CA ASN A 78 1.71 -3.34 -8.80
C ASN A 78 0.69 -3.11 -9.91
N GLY A 79 1.13 -2.70 -11.09
CA GLY A 79 0.29 -2.57 -12.28
C GLY A 79 -0.72 -1.42 -12.19
N LEU A 80 -0.39 -0.33 -11.49
CA LEU A 80 -1.25 0.84 -11.44
C LEU A 80 -1.09 1.70 -12.71
N PRO A 81 -2.19 2.13 -13.35
CA PRO A 81 -2.12 3.08 -14.46
C PRO A 81 -1.64 4.45 -13.97
N ASP A 82 -1.09 5.26 -14.88
CA ASP A 82 -0.51 6.56 -14.54
C ASP A 82 -1.56 7.48 -13.88
N SER A 83 -2.80 7.39 -14.36
CA SER A 83 -3.97 8.13 -13.87
C SER A 83 -4.35 7.82 -12.43
N ALA A 84 -4.02 6.63 -11.93
CA ALA A 84 -4.30 6.22 -10.55
C ALA A 84 -3.10 6.39 -9.62
N CYS A 85 -1.88 6.28 -10.15
CA CYS A 85 -0.63 6.33 -9.40
C CYS A 85 -0.45 7.67 -8.67
N VAL A 86 -0.52 8.79 -9.40
CA VAL A 86 -0.31 10.14 -8.83
C VAL A 86 -1.32 10.49 -7.72
N PRO A 87 -2.65 10.39 -7.92
CA PRO A 87 -3.61 10.72 -6.87
C PRO A 87 -3.54 9.77 -5.67
N LEU A 88 -3.20 8.49 -5.88
CA LEU A 88 -3.02 7.54 -4.79
C LEU A 88 -1.86 7.97 -3.88
N ILE A 89 -0.71 8.32 -4.47
CA ILE A 89 0.47 8.77 -3.72
C ILE A 89 0.15 10.06 -2.96
N ALA A 90 -0.49 11.03 -3.62
CA ALA A 90 -0.87 12.29 -2.99
C ALA A 90 -1.78 12.09 -1.76
N GLY A 91 -2.73 11.15 -1.82
CA GLY A 91 -3.60 10.81 -0.70
C GLY A 91 -2.91 10.01 0.40
N MET A 92 -2.00 9.09 0.04
CA MET A 92 -1.37 8.18 1.00
C MET A 92 -0.12 8.75 1.68
N GLN A 93 0.50 9.79 1.11
CA GLN A 93 1.75 10.35 1.66
C GLN A 93 1.61 10.91 3.08
N GLY A 94 0.41 11.31 3.50
CA GLY A 94 0.15 11.79 4.87
C GLY A 94 0.17 10.70 5.93
N VAL A 95 -0.23 9.46 5.56
CA VAL A 95 -0.32 8.32 6.49
C VAL A 95 0.86 7.35 6.39
N SER A 96 1.71 7.53 5.37
CA SER A 96 2.87 6.66 5.12
C SER A 96 4.16 7.26 5.66
N ALA A 97 4.99 6.44 6.31
CA ALA A 97 6.34 6.82 6.73
C ALA A 97 7.34 6.76 5.57
N VAL A 98 7.18 5.77 4.67
CA VAL A 98 7.98 5.63 3.45
C VAL A 98 7.05 5.55 2.25
N VAL A 99 7.42 6.22 1.15
CA VAL A 99 6.73 6.14 -0.14
C VAL A 99 7.76 5.90 -1.24
N THR A 100 7.56 4.84 -2.01
CA THR A 100 8.40 4.49 -3.17
C THR A 100 7.54 4.30 -4.42
N VAL A 101 8.01 4.80 -5.56
CA VAL A 101 7.34 4.75 -6.86
C VAL A 101 8.32 4.25 -7.91
N ASN A 102 8.05 3.12 -8.56
CA ASN A 102 8.91 2.55 -9.61
C ASN A 102 10.41 2.46 -9.24
N SER A 103 10.72 2.27 -7.95
CA SER A 103 12.07 2.27 -7.33
C SER A 103 12.61 3.62 -6.84
N PHE A 104 11.93 4.73 -7.09
CA PHE A 104 12.29 6.05 -6.57
C PHE A 104 11.68 6.30 -5.20
N ILE A 105 12.49 6.69 -4.23
CA ILE A 105 12.01 7.08 -2.89
C ILE A 105 11.46 8.50 -2.96
N ALA A 106 10.14 8.62 -2.83
CA ALA A 106 9.46 9.90 -2.77
C ALA A 106 9.38 10.44 -1.33
N LYS A 107 9.44 9.57 -0.32
CA LYS A 107 9.44 9.94 1.12
C LYS A 107 10.12 8.86 1.95
N SER A 108 10.83 9.25 3.00
CA SER A 108 11.34 8.38 4.06
C SER A 108 11.46 9.15 5.39
N PRO A 109 11.83 8.52 6.51
CA PRO A 109 12.08 9.24 7.76
C PRO A 109 13.19 10.30 7.66
N GLN A 110 14.11 10.15 6.70
CA GLN A 110 15.22 11.07 6.46
C GLN A 110 14.98 12.02 5.28
N LEU A 111 13.92 11.78 4.49
CA LEU A 111 13.60 12.54 3.29
C LEU A 111 12.14 12.99 3.31
N PRO A 112 11.85 14.30 3.44
CA PRO A 112 10.49 14.79 3.32
C PRO A 112 9.90 14.45 1.95
N PHE A 113 8.57 14.43 1.86
CA PHE A 113 7.90 14.10 0.61
C PHE A 113 8.38 15.03 -0.52
N THR A 114 8.94 14.42 -1.57
CA THR A 114 9.55 15.11 -2.70
C THR A 114 8.72 14.80 -3.95
N PRO A 115 7.86 15.72 -4.41
CA PRO A 115 6.99 15.49 -5.56
C PRO A 115 7.74 15.14 -6.85
N GLY A 116 8.94 15.69 -7.05
CA GLY A 116 9.79 15.39 -8.22
C GLY A 116 10.26 13.93 -8.30
N ASN A 117 10.19 13.18 -7.21
CA ASN A 117 10.52 11.75 -7.18
C ASN A 117 9.31 10.85 -7.44
N VAL A 118 8.11 11.42 -7.63
CA VAL A 118 6.92 10.67 -8.01
C VAL A 118 6.95 10.40 -9.52
N GLN A 119 7.64 9.33 -9.90
CA GLN A 119 7.81 8.94 -11.30
C GLN A 119 6.76 7.91 -11.72
N CYS A 120 5.51 8.34 -11.83
CA CYS A 120 4.46 7.53 -12.45
C CYS A 120 4.60 7.60 -13.98
N GLY A 121 4.73 6.47 -14.65
CA GLY A 121 4.87 6.39 -16.11
C GLY A 121 4.73 4.98 -16.65
N GLY A 122 4.23 4.88 -17.89
CA GLY A 122 4.17 3.62 -18.64
C GLY A 122 3.03 2.70 -18.22
N ASP A 123 2.00 3.25 -17.55
CA ASP A 123 0.74 2.60 -17.17
C ASP A 123 0.86 1.29 -16.38
N SER A 124 2.05 1.02 -15.82
CA SER A 124 2.34 -0.19 -15.04
C SER A 124 3.21 0.15 -13.83
N ASN A 125 2.68 1.05 -13.01
CA ASN A 125 3.41 1.58 -11.87
C ASN A 125 3.40 0.63 -10.68
N ILE A 126 4.53 0.60 -9.98
CA ILE A 126 4.69 -0.08 -8.70
C ILE A 126 4.80 1.00 -7.62
N VAL A 127 3.84 1.01 -6.70
CA VAL A 127 3.79 1.95 -5.58
C VAL A 127 3.89 1.17 -4.28
N THR A 128 4.75 1.63 -3.39
CA THR A 128 4.97 1.00 -2.09
C THR A 128 4.85 2.02 -0.97
N PHE A 129 4.08 1.67 0.05
CA PHE A 129 3.87 2.47 1.26
C PHE A 129 4.32 1.67 2.49
N ALA A 130 5.17 2.24 3.34
CA ALA A 130 5.42 1.70 4.67
C ALA A 130 4.62 2.48 5.72
N ILE A 131 3.81 1.79 6.51
CA ILE A 131 2.87 2.39 7.48
C ILE A 131 3.04 1.71 8.84
N LEU A 132 3.05 2.54 9.90
CA LEU A 132 3.16 2.17 11.32
C LEU A 132 1.81 1.87 11.97
#